data_AF-A0A919N9C6-F1
#
_entry.id   AF-A0A919N9C6-F1
#
_cell.length_a   1.000
_cell.length_b   1.000
_cell.length_c   1.000
_cell.angle_alpha   90.00
_cell.angle_beta   90.00
_cell.angle_gamma   90.00
#
_symmetry.space_group_name_H-M   'P 1'
#
loop_
_entity.id
_entity.type
_entity.pdbx_description
1 polymer ?
#
loop_
_entity_poly.entity_id
_entity_poly.type
_entity_poly.pdbx_seq_one_letter_code
_entity_poly.pdbx_strand_id
1 'polypeptide(L)'
;MGTDASIPFDKLSIGRNLAYNLTVNGIHTYYVLAGMTPVLVHNSCPVAARLTSSADAPKVYSQTVHMDKNGRFRIDVENQNPGKLGAKIHLQPMGWGASGKYYYHQDAGKWISEGGEELAPKIARQVPQSALNKAYQYLGITRP
;
A
#
# COMPACT_ATOMS: atom_id res chain seq x y z
N MET A 1 -27.57 -41.51 -12.04
CA MET A 1 -26.35 -41.96 -12.73
C MET A 1 -25.78 -40.76 -13.46
N GLY A 2 -24.84 -40.05 -12.84
CA GLY A 2 -24.17 -38.90 -13.43
C GLY A 2 -22.90 -39.36 -14.12
N THR A 3 -22.73 -39.01 -15.38
CA THR A 3 -21.60 -39.39 -16.23
C THR A 3 -20.34 -38.63 -15.82
N ASP A 4 -19.28 -39.37 -15.50
CA ASP A 4 -17.93 -38.84 -15.34
C ASP A 4 -17.36 -38.40 -16.70
N ALA A 5 -16.86 -37.17 -16.79
CA ALA A 5 -16.09 -36.69 -17.92
C ALA A 5 -14.61 -36.71 -17.55
N SER A 6 -13.86 -37.66 -18.11
CA SER A 6 -12.39 -37.72 -18.00
C SER A 6 -11.77 -36.93 -19.16
N ILE A 7 -10.96 -35.92 -18.83
CA ILE A 7 -10.19 -35.15 -19.82
C ILE A 7 -8.81 -35.81 -20.00
N PRO A 8 -8.41 -36.21 -21.22
CA PRO A 8 -7.12 -36.85 -21.46
C PRO A 8 -6.00 -35.78 -21.43
N PHE A 9 -4.91 -36.08 -20.72
CA PHE A 9 -3.72 -35.23 -20.68
C PHE A 9 -2.82 -35.53 -21.88
N ASP A 10 -2.98 -34.75 -22.96
CA ASP A 10 -1.97 -34.70 -24.01
C ASP A 10 -0.79 -33.81 -23.59
N LYS A 11 0.40 -34.41 -23.63
CA LYS A 11 1.70 -33.80 -23.32
C LYS A 11 2.03 -32.66 -24.28
N LEU A 12 1.73 -31.41 -23.90
CA LEU A 12 2.51 -30.19 -24.16
C LEU A 12 1.70 -28.95 -23.72
N SER A 13 1.81 -28.57 -22.45
CA SER A 13 1.35 -27.28 -21.95
C SER A 13 2.46 -26.66 -21.11
N ILE A 14 3.16 -25.70 -21.72
CA ILE A 14 4.16 -24.84 -21.08
C ILE A 14 3.41 -24.08 -19.98
N GLY A 15 3.87 -24.23 -18.73
CA GLY A 15 3.14 -23.88 -17.53
C GLY A 15 2.54 -22.47 -17.53
N ARG A 16 1.22 -22.40 -17.67
CA ARG A 16 0.42 -21.28 -17.15
C ARG A 16 -0.47 -21.82 -16.05
N ASN A 17 0.02 -21.77 -14.82
CA ASN A 17 -0.86 -21.87 -13.67
C ASN A 17 -1.91 -20.76 -13.79
N LEU A 18 -3.18 -21.12 -13.67
CA LEU A 18 -4.26 -20.13 -13.63
C LEU A 18 -4.08 -19.28 -12.37
N ALA A 19 -3.96 -17.97 -12.55
CA ALA A 19 -4.05 -17.02 -11.45
C ALA A 19 -5.51 -16.58 -11.31
N TYR A 20 -6.06 -16.71 -10.11
CA TYR A 20 -7.42 -16.27 -9.80
C TYR A 20 -7.37 -14.95 -9.05
N ASN A 21 -8.19 -13.99 -9.48
CA ASN A 21 -8.38 -12.75 -8.73
C ASN A 21 -9.29 -13.02 -7.53
N LEU A 22 -8.81 -12.71 -6.33
CA LEU A 22 -9.62 -12.71 -5.12
C LEU A 22 -10.08 -11.28 -4.83
N THR A 23 -11.37 -11.02 -5.02
CA THR A 23 -11.98 -9.76 -4.59
C THR A 23 -12.51 -9.95 -3.19
N VAL A 24 -12.00 -9.15 -2.26
CA VAL A 24 -12.52 -9.09 -0.90
C VAL A 24 -13.13 -7.73 -0.67
N ASN A 25 -14.35 -7.71 -0.12
CA ASN A 25 -14.97 -6.50 0.38
C ASN A 25 -14.68 -6.36 1.89
N GLY A 26 -13.81 -5.41 2.28
CA GLY A 26 -13.47 -5.10 3.68
C GLY A 26 -11.99 -5.28 4.05
N ILE A 27 -11.58 -4.73 5.20
CA ILE A 27 -10.21 -4.88 5.72
C ILE A 27 -10.15 -6.16 6.56
N HIS A 28 -9.43 -7.16 6.06
CA HIS A 28 -9.27 -8.45 6.75
C HIS A 28 -7.86 -9.00 6.51
N THR A 29 -7.31 -9.71 7.50
CA THR A 29 -6.09 -10.51 7.33
C THR A 29 -6.47 -11.88 6.76
N TYR A 30 -6.11 -12.17 5.51
CA TYR A 30 -6.31 -13.49 4.91
C TYR A 30 -5.04 -14.33 4.95
N TYR A 31 -5.23 -15.62 5.19
CA TYR A 31 -4.27 -16.65 4.84
C TYR A 31 -4.74 -17.26 3.52
N VAL A 32 -4.05 -16.95 2.42
CA VAL A 32 -4.27 -17.66 1.16
C VAL A 32 -3.38 -18.89 1.19
N LEU A 33 -3.98 -20.08 1.23
CA LEU A 33 -3.23 -21.33 1.15
C LEU A 33 -2.96 -21.66 -0.31
N ALA A 34 -1.70 -21.59 -0.74
CA ALA A 34 -1.26 -22.21 -1.99
C ALA A 34 -0.89 -23.68 -1.69
N GLY A 35 -1.89 -24.57 -1.67
CA GLY A 35 -1.72 -25.92 -1.10
C GLY A 35 -1.69 -25.87 0.43
N MET A 36 -0.56 -26.21 1.06
CA MET A 36 -0.36 -26.11 2.52
C MET A 36 0.43 -24.86 2.95
N THR A 37 0.84 -24.01 2.02
CA THR A 37 1.70 -22.86 2.32
C THR A 37 0.85 -21.60 2.50
N PRO A 38 0.87 -20.96 3.69
CA PRO A 38 0.24 -19.66 3.87
C PRO A 38 1.00 -18.58 3.10
N VAL A 39 0.30 -17.87 2.21
CA VAL A 39 0.79 -16.71 1.49
C VAL A 39 0.18 -15.46 2.12
N LEU A 40 1.05 -14.58 2.61
CA LEU A 40 0.67 -13.25 3.09
C LEU A 40 0.45 -12.34 1.88
N VAL A 41 -0.79 -11.93 1.65
CA VAL A 41 -1.13 -10.94 0.62
C VAL A 41 -1.17 -9.54 1.24
N HIS A 42 -0.42 -8.61 0.68
CA HIS A 42 -0.46 -7.21 1.08
C HIS A 42 -1.57 -6.50 0.29
N ASN A 43 -2.59 -6.01 1.01
CA ASN A 43 -3.55 -5.07 0.43
C ASN A 43 -2.77 -3.86 -0.09
N SER A 44 -2.95 -3.58 -1.37
CA SER A 44 -2.03 -2.71 -2.09
C SER A 44 -2.37 -1.24 -1.84
N CYS A 45 -1.35 -0.39 -1.79
CA CYS A 45 -1.56 1.06 -1.81
C CYS A 45 -2.32 1.47 -3.09
N PRO A 46 -3.27 2.44 -3.02
CA PRO A 46 -3.95 3.00 -4.19
C PRO A 46 -2.94 3.37 -5.26
N VAL A 47 -3.20 2.96 -6.51
CA VAL A 47 -2.27 3.20 -7.63
C VAL A 47 -1.97 4.69 -7.79
N ALA A 48 -2.96 5.55 -7.58
CA ALA A 48 -2.83 7.00 -7.66
C ALA A 48 -1.95 7.63 -6.56
N ALA A 49 -1.66 6.91 -5.46
CA ALA A 49 -0.75 7.40 -4.42
C ALA A 49 0.69 6.85 -4.55
N ARG A 50 0.96 6.03 -5.57
CA ARG A 50 2.29 5.45 -5.79
C ARG A 50 3.21 6.47 -6.41
N LEU A 51 4.41 6.56 -5.84
CA LEU A 51 5.50 7.39 -6.30
C LEU A 51 6.63 6.52 -6.86
N THR A 52 7.38 7.05 -7.82
CA THR A 52 8.67 6.50 -8.23
C THR A 52 9.74 7.23 -7.42
N SER A 53 10.37 6.51 -6.49
CA SER A 53 11.52 7.03 -5.74
C SER A 53 12.78 7.07 -6.60
N SER A 54 13.79 7.83 -6.17
CA SER A 54 15.13 7.71 -6.76
C SER A 54 15.67 6.28 -6.61
N ALA A 55 16.48 5.83 -7.56
CA ALA A 55 17.19 4.56 -7.46
C ALA A 55 18.12 4.49 -6.23
N ASP A 56 18.65 5.64 -5.81
CA ASP A 56 19.54 5.76 -4.64
C ASP A 56 18.79 5.93 -3.31
N ALA A 57 17.45 6.01 -3.35
CA ALA A 57 16.65 6.16 -2.13
C ALA A 57 16.74 4.89 -1.26
N PRO A 58 16.71 5.02 0.08
CA PRO A 58 16.76 3.86 0.96
C PRO A 58 15.60 2.89 0.71
N LYS A 59 15.91 1.58 0.71
CA LYS A 59 14.89 0.54 0.77
C LYS A 59 14.33 0.46 2.19
N VAL A 60 13.05 0.77 2.36
CA VAL A 60 12.36 0.70 3.65
C VAL A 60 11.00 0.05 3.56
N TYR A 61 10.69 -0.78 4.55
CA TYR A 61 9.34 -1.34 4.71
C TYR A 61 8.40 -0.34 5.37
N SER A 62 8.91 0.45 6.33
CA SER A 62 8.23 1.58 6.93
C SER A 62 9.27 2.44 7.65
N GLN A 63 9.25 3.75 7.42
CA GLN A 63 10.07 4.72 8.09
C GLN A 63 9.21 5.91 8.52
N THR A 64 9.08 6.14 9.82
CA THR A 64 8.41 7.33 10.33
C THR A 64 9.27 8.57 10.06
N VAL A 65 8.68 9.57 9.39
CA VAL A 65 9.29 10.88 9.12
C VAL A 65 8.71 11.99 9.99
N HIS A 66 7.54 11.75 10.58
CA HIS A 66 6.90 12.68 11.50
C HIS A 66 5.99 11.94 12.50
N MET A 67 6.06 12.38 13.76
CA MET A 67 5.12 12.04 14.82
C MET A 67 4.41 13.31 15.25
N ASP A 68 3.07 13.30 15.28
CA ASP A 68 2.30 14.39 15.87
C ASP A 68 2.63 14.49 17.36
N LYS A 69 2.82 15.71 17.86
CA LYS A 69 3.24 15.96 19.25
C LYS A 69 2.23 15.43 20.28
N ASN A 70 0.96 15.32 19.89
CA ASN A 70 -0.10 14.82 20.76
C ASN A 70 -0.38 13.32 20.51
N GLY A 71 0.47 12.63 19.74
CA GLY A 71 0.33 11.20 19.46
C GLY A 71 -0.91 10.83 18.64
N ARG A 72 -1.49 11.77 17.89
CA ARG A 72 -2.75 11.56 17.14
C ARG A 72 -2.54 10.90 15.79
N PHE A 73 -1.37 11.06 15.21
CA PHE A 73 -1.01 10.43 13.95
C PHE A 73 0.50 10.41 13.77
N ARG A 74 0.94 9.57 12.83
CA ARG A 74 2.29 9.59 12.28
C ARG A 74 2.25 9.64 10.76
N ILE A 75 3.35 10.10 10.18
CA ILE A 75 3.57 10.04 8.74
C ILE A 75 4.77 9.13 8.50
N ASP A 76 4.53 8.12 7.69
CA ASP A 76 5.49 7.10 7.35
C ASP A 76 5.75 7.09 5.84
N VAL A 77 6.95 6.63 5.49
CA VAL A 77 7.41 6.38 4.13
C VAL A 77 7.65 4.90 3.95
N GLU A 78 7.20 4.33 2.85
CA GLU A 78 7.53 2.97 2.44
C GLU A 78 8.13 3.00 1.03
N ASN A 79 9.22 2.25 0.83
CA ASN A 79 9.95 2.16 -0.44
C ASN A 79 10.62 0.79 -0.54
N GLN A 80 9.87 -0.25 -0.90
CA GLN A 80 10.41 -1.61 -0.93
C GLN A 80 11.29 -1.90 -2.17
N ASN A 81 11.21 -1.06 -3.19
CA ASN A 81 11.85 -1.25 -4.49
C ASN A 81 12.30 0.10 -5.07
N PRO A 82 13.42 0.67 -4.58
CA PRO A 82 13.93 1.96 -5.02
C PRO A 82 14.06 2.05 -6.54
N GLY A 83 13.80 3.23 -7.11
CA GLY A 83 13.85 3.46 -8.57
C GLY A 83 12.65 2.89 -9.35
N LYS A 84 11.70 2.22 -8.69
CA LYS A 84 10.48 1.70 -9.31
C LYS A 84 9.23 2.32 -8.70
N LEU A 85 8.15 2.30 -9.47
CA LEU A 85 6.84 2.74 -8.99
C LEU A 85 6.39 1.87 -7.81
N GLY A 86 6.04 2.50 -6.69
CA GLY A 86 5.54 1.79 -5.52
C GLY A 86 5.96 2.38 -4.17
N ALA A 87 6.80 3.42 -4.17
CA ALA A 87 7.01 4.21 -2.97
C ALA A 87 5.72 4.92 -2.56
N LYS A 88 5.52 5.15 -1.27
CA LYS A 88 4.33 5.81 -0.75
C LYS A 88 4.60 6.57 0.53
N ILE A 89 3.82 7.64 0.70
CA ILE A 89 3.76 8.44 1.91
C ILE A 89 2.37 8.20 2.51
N HIS A 90 2.29 7.77 3.76
CA HIS A 90 0.99 7.54 4.40
C HIS A 90 0.92 8.14 5.80
N LEU A 91 -0.24 8.67 6.11
CA LEU A 91 -0.65 9.07 7.44
C LEU A 91 -1.34 7.89 8.11
N GLN A 92 -0.86 7.53 9.29
CA GLN A 92 -1.50 6.53 10.14
C GLN A 92 -2.04 7.23 11.40
N PRO A 93 -3.37 7.30 11.58
CA PRO A 93 -3.96 7.74 12.83
C PRO A 93 -3.48 6.87 14.01
N MET A 94 -3.36 7.49 15.17
CA MET A 94 -2.84 6.88 16.38
C MET A 94 -3.73 7.21 17.58
N GLY A 95 -3.64 6.39 18.62
CA GLY A 95 -4.45 6.51 19.82
C GLY A 95 -5.55 5.45 19.91
N TRP A 96 -6.32 5.50 20.99
CA TRP A 96 -7.35 4.51 21.26
C TRP A 96 -8.46 4.56 20.21
N GLY A 97 -8.79 3.40 19.63
CA GLY A 97 -9.81 3.28 18.58
C GLY A 97 -9.42 3.88 17.23
N ALA A 98 -8.19 4.38 17.08
CA ALA A 98 -7.69 4.89 15.81
C ALA A 98 -7.46 3.73 14.82
N SER A 99 -8.00 3.87 13.62
CA SER A 99 -7.87 2.88 12.55
C SER A 99 -7.71 3.57 11.20
N GLY A 100 -7.43 2.76 10.18
CA GLY A 100 -7.25 3.23 8.82
C GLY A 100 -5.84 3.73 8.52
N LYS A 101 -5.62 3.98 7.23
CA LYS A 101 -4.40 4.60 6.67
C LYS A 101 -4.84 5.50 5.53
N TYR A 102 -4.19 6.65 5.42
CA TYR A 102 -4.44 7.60 4.34
C TYR A 102 -3.14 7.82 3.58
N TYR A 103 -3.18 7.66 2.27
CA TYR A 103 -2.03 7.83 1.40
C TYR A 103 -2.03 9.25 0.84
N TYR A 104 -0.85 9.85 0.68
CA TYR A 104 -0.74 11.16 0.06
C TYR A 104 -0.80 11.01 -1.46
N HIS A 105 -1.83 11.59 -2.07
CA HIS A 105 -2.01 11.70 -3.51
C HIS A 105 -1.38 13.02 -3.96
N GLN A 106 -0.22 12.94 -4.61
CA GLN A 106 0.59 14.10 -4.98
C GLN A 106 -0.11 14.98 -6.04
N ASP A 107 -0.83 14.36 -6.96
CA ASP A 107 -1.62 15.00 -8.01
C ASP A 107 -2.79 15.81 -7.44
N ALA A 108 -3.47 15.27 -6.42
CA ALA A 108 -4.62 15.92 -5.78
C ALA A 108 -4.22 16.84 -4.62
N GLY A 109 -3.02 16.67 -4.06
CA GLY A 109 -2.60 17.31 -2.81
C GLY A 109 -3.41 16.85 -1.60
N LYS A 110 -3.98 15.64 -1.64
CA LYS A 110 -4.95 15.12 -0.67
C LYS A 110 -4.46 13.84 0.00
N TRP A 111 -4.99 13.58 1.18
CA TRP A 111 -4.80 12.31 1.89
C TRP A 111 -6.05 11.46 1.70
N ILE A 112 -5.92 10.29 1.09
CA ILE A 112 -7.07 9.45 0.73
C ILE A 112 -6.83 8.02 1.22
N SER A 113 -7.84 7.42 1.83
CA SER A 113 -7.79 6.03 2.28
C SER A 113 -7.84 5.07 1.09
N GLU A 114 -7.59 3.80 1.35
CA GLU A 114 -7.76 2.76 0.32
C GLU A 114 -9.20 2.66 -0.19
N GLY A 115 -10.19 2.95 0.65
CA GLY A 115 -11.61 2.99 0.28
C GLY A 115 -12.03 4.26 -0.45
N GLY A 116 -11.11 5.18 -0.75
CA GLY A 116 -11.41 6.45 -1.42
C GLY A 116 -11.89 7.56 -0.48
N GLU A 117 -11.82 7.35 0.84
CA GLU A 117 -12.25 8.37 1.81
C GLU A 117 -11.16 9.42 1.99
N GLU A 118 -11.50 10.69 1.80
CA GLU A 118 -10.57 11.77 2.10
C GLU A 118 -10.39 11.93 3.62
N LEU A 119 -9.15 12.16 4.04
CA LEU A 119 -8.84 12.48 5.42
C LEU A 119 -9.59 13.76 5.84
N ALA A 120 -10.15 13.74 7.04
CA ALA A 120 -10.84 14.89 7.60
C ALA A 120 -9.98 16.18 7.47
N PRO A 121 -10.52 17.27 6.87
CA PRO A 121 -9.75 18.50 6.61
C PRO A 121 -9.08 19.08 7.85
N LYS A 122 -9.69 18.92 9.03
CA LYS A 122 -9.13 19.35 10.31
C LYS A 122 -7.81 18.64 10.63
N ILE A 123 -7.69 17.35 10.30
CA ILE A 123 -6.46 16.58 10.53
C ILE A 123 -5.46 16.85 9.40
N ALA A 124 -5.90 16.91 8.14
CA ALA A 124 -5.02 17.22 7.00
C ALA A 124 -4.26 18.54 7.19
N ARG A 125 -4.92 19.59 7.72
CA ARG A 125 -4.29 20.88 8.04
C ARG A 125 -3.24 20.83 9.16
N GLN A 126 -3.26 19.79 9.98
CA GLN A 126 -2.30 19.61 11.08
C GLN A 126 -1.04 18.88 10.62
N VAL A 127 -1.05 18.28 9.43
CA VAL A 127 0.14 17.72 8.83
C VAL A 127 1.08 18.87 8.45
N PRO A 128 2.26 18.97 9.07
CA PRO A 128 3.17 20.05 8.74
C PRO A 128 3.80 19.78 7.37
N GLN A 129 3.93 20.84 6.56
CA GLN A 129 4.59 20.74 5.25
C GLN A 129 6.02 20.18 5.36
N SER A 130 6.71 20.43 6.48
CA SER A 130 8.04 19.87 6.76
C SER A 130 8.07 18.34 6.81
N ALA A 131 6.96 17.68 7.18
CA ALA A 131 6.87 16.22 7.14
C ALA A 131 6.84 15.69 5.72
N LEU A 132 6.06 16.33 4.82
CA LEU A 132 6.06 16.02 3.39
C LEU A 132 7.43 16.29 2.78
N ASN A 133 8.09 17.39 3.14
CA ASN A 133 9.43 17.70 2.64
C ASN A 133 10.44 16.64 3.06
N LYS A 134 10.41 16.19 4.32
CA LYS A 134 11.24 15.06 4.79
C LYS A 134 10.93 13.78 4.03
N ALA A 135 9.66 13.48 3.77
CA ALA A 135 9.27 12.31 3.01
C ALA A 135 9.83 12.34 1.58
N TYR A 136 9.68 13.46 0.88
CA TYR A 136 10.24 13.65 -0.46
C TYR A 136 11.76 13.55 -0.49
N GLN A 137 12.44 14.18 0.48
CA GLN A 137 13.89 14.07 0.64
C GLN A 137 14.31 12.61 0.86
N TYR A 138 13.59 11.88 1.72
CA TYR A 138 13.87 10.47 1.99
C TYR A 138 13.72 9.60 0.74
N LEU A 139 12.73 9.92 -0.11
CA LEU A 139 12.48 9.21 -1.36
C LEU A 139 13.37 9.71 -2.53
N GLY A 140 14.18 10.74 -2.33
CA GLY A 140 14.96 11.36 -3.40
C GLY A 140 14.10 11.92 -4.54
N ILE A 141 12.89 12.38 -4.22
CA ILE A 141 11.93 12.90 -5.20
C ILE A 141 11.94 14.42 -5.14
N THR A 142 12.05 15.07 -6.29
CA THR A 142 11.84 16.51 -6.39
C THR A 142 10.34 16.80 -6.33
N ARG A 143 9.95 17.74 -5.47
CA ARG A 143 8.56 18.16 -5.35
C ARG A 143 8.13 18.86 -6.66
N PRO A 144 6.91 18.60 -7.17
CA PRO A 144 6.32 19.39 -8.25
C PRO A 144 6.06 20.83 -7.80
#